data_AF-A0A838FEV8-F1
#
_entry.id   AF-A0A838FEV8-F1
#
_cell.length_a   1.000
_cell.length_b   1.000
_cell.length_c   1.000
_cell.angle_alpha   90.00
_cell.angle_beta   90.00
_cell.angle_gamma   90.00
#
_symmetry.space_group_name_H-M   'P 1'
#
loop_
_entity.id
_entity.type
_entity.pdbx_description
1 polymer ?
#
loop_
_entity_poly.entity_id
_entity_poly.type
_entity_poly.pdbx_seq_one_letter_code
_entity_poly.pdbx_strand_id
1 'polypeptide(L)'
;MKQKDVMAGFVSVTFKENDDFNIFCARVAGYNAERFEAVALRFFTGEETIITIYARDKSRKTTSDEHHLAVHKFKILQSMEEFFKEIRQMNFTISNSQFDMWDMEVTNK
;
A
#
# COMPACT_ATOMS: atom_id res chain seq x y z
N MET A 1 4.75 -4.18 -32.06
CA MET A 1 3.88 -4.38 -30.87
C MET A 1 3.82 -3.04 -30.14
N LYS A 2 2.66 -2.39 -29.98
CA LYS A 2 2.59 -1.14 -29.22
C LYS A 2 2.80 -1.46 -27.74
N GLN A 3 3.74 -0.77 -27.10
CA GLN A 3 3.92 -0.85 -25.65
C GLN A 3 2.63 -0.36 -24.99
N LYS A 4 2.08 -1.15 -24.06
CA LYS A 4 0.91 -0.74 -23.29
C LYS A 4 1.36 0.31 -22.29
N ASP A 5 0.58 1.38 -22.16
CA ASP A 5 0.84 2.43 -21.17
C ASP A 5 0.75 1.84 -19.76
N VAL A 6 1.80 2.06 -18.97
CA VAL A 6 1.81 1.74 -17.54
C VAL A 6 1.59 3.04 -16.79
N MET A 7 0.54 3.07 -15.96
CA MET A 7 0.25 4.21 -15.11
C MET A 7 0.93 4.02 -13.75
N ALA A 8 1.53 5.07 -13.21
CA ALA A 8 2.12 5.08 -11.88
C ALA A 8 1.72 6.35 -11.13
N GLY A 9 1.73 6.30 -9.80
CA GLY A 9 1.26 7.42 -9.01
C GLY A 9 1.34 7.18 -7.51
N PHE A 10 0.77 8.12 -6.76
CA PHE A 10 0.65 8.02 -5.32
C PHE A 10 -0.81 7.91 -4.91
N VAL A 11 -1.02 7.20 -3.81
CA VAL A 11 -2.29 7.02 -3.14
C VAL A 11 -2.07 7.45 -1.70
N SER A 12 -2.94 8.33 -1.20
CA SER A 12 -3.05 8.69 0.21
C SER A 12 -4.37 8.14 0.74
N VAL A 13 -4.30 7.47 1.89
CA VAL A 13 -5.44 6.79 2.52
C VAL A 13 -5.49 7.16 3.99
N THR A 14 -6.68 7.56 4.43
CA THR A 14 -7.01 7.75 5.84
C THR A 14 -8.02 6.68 6.24
N PHE A 15 -7.68 5.86 7.23
CA PHE A 15 -8.58 4.87 7.81
C PHE A 15 -9.66 5.52 8.69
N LYS A 16 -10.72 4.77 9.03
CA LYS A 16 -11.76 5.22 9.96
C LYS A 16 -11.21 5.50 11.36
N GLU A 17 -11.98 6.27 12.13
CA GLU A 17 -11.56 6.76 13.46
C GLU A 17 -11.13 5.61 14.39
N ASN A 18 -9.98 5.78 15.06
CA ASN A 18 -9.31 4.81 15.94
C ASN A 18 -8.65 3.60 15.26
N ASP A 19 -8.74 3.47 13.93
CA ASP A 19 -7.95 2.48 13.18
C ASP A 19 -6.76 3.17 12.51
N ASP A 20 -5.55 2.80 12.93
CA ASP A 20 -4.35 3.06 12.14
C ASP A 20 -4.00 1.84 11.27
N PHE A 21 -3.03 1.98 10.37
CA PHE A 21 -2.66 0.90 9.46
C PHE A 21 -2.18 -0.37 10.19
N ASN A 22 -1.49 -0.23 11.33
CA ASN A 22 -1.06 -1.38 12.13
C ASN A 22 -2.23 -2.07 12.83
N ILE A 23 -3.19 -1.30 13.36
CA ILE A 23 -4.41 -1.82 13.99
C ILE A 23 -5.24 -2.58 12.97
N PHE A 24 -5.42 -2.03 11.76
CA PHE A 24 -6.06 -2.73 10.65
C PHE A 24 -5.37 -4.08 10.36
N CYS A 25 -4.04 -4.08 10.27
CA CYS A 25 -3.27 -5.29 9.99
C CYS A 25 -3.32 -6.34 11.11
N ALA A 26 -3.57 -5.95 12.37
CA ALA A 26 -3.69 -6.87 13.50
C ALA A 26 -4.80 -7.92 13.34
N ARG A 27 -5.77 -7.66 12.45
CA ARG A 27 -6.87 -8.57 12.11
C ARG A 27 -6.46 -9.67 11.11
N VAL A 28 -5.27 -9.57 10.52
CA VAL A 28 -4.80 -10.48 9.46
C VAL A 28 -4.12 -11.71 10.06
N ALA A 29 -4.49 -12.89 9.56
CA ALA A 29 -3.95 -14.16 10.04
C ALA A 29 -2.41 -14.19 10.00
N GLY A 30 -1.80 -14.53 11.14
CA GLY A 30 -0.35 -14.61 11.30
C GLY A 30 0.35 -13.27 11.54
N TYR A 31 -0.35 -12.14 11.43
CA TYR A 31 0.19 -10.83 11.80
C TYR A 31 0.16 -10.66 13.32
N ASN A 32 1.26 -10.17 13.88
CA ASN A 32 1.38 -9.83 15.30
C ASN A 32 1.95 -8.41 15.38
N ALA A 33 1.19 -7.45 15.92
CA ALA A 33 1.56 -6.04 15.98
C ALA A 33 2.71 -5.73 16.96
N GLU A 34 3.00 -6.62 17.91
CA GLU A 34 4.17 -6.48 18.81
C GLU A 34 5.46 -6.85 18.07
N ARG A 35 5.40 -7.83 17.17
CA ARG A 35 6.55 -8.29 16.38
C ARG A 35 6.72 -7.53 15.06
N PHE A 36 5.63 -7.23 14.38
CA PHE A 36 5.63 -6.66 13.04
C PHE A 36 5.10 -5.23 13.03
N GLU A 37 5.57 -4.45 12.08
CA GLU A 37 5.07 -3.13 11.76
C GLU A 37 4.77 -3.05 10.27
N ALA A 38 3.52 -2.79 9.93
CA ALA A 38 3.04 -2.65 8.58
C ALA A 38 3.65 -1.40 7.93
N VAL A 39 4.24 -1.56 6.76
CA VAL A 39 4.98 -0.48 6.05
C VAL A 39 4.43 -0.22 4.66
N ALA A 40 3.80 -1.21 4.02
CA ALA A 40 3.18 -1.02 2.72
C ALA A 40 1.99 -1.94 2.51
N LEU A 41 1.06 -1.48 1.69
CA LEU A 41 -0.10 -2.23 1.23
C LEU A 41 -0.06 -2.29 -0.29
N ARG A 42 -0.23 -3.48 -0.86
CA ARG A 42 -0.31 -3.68 -2.31
C ARG A 42 -1.66 -4.24 -2.67
N PHE A 43 -2.31 -3.57 -3.61
CA PHE A 43 -3.49 -4.05 -4.30
C PHE A 43 -3.08 -4.63 -5.64
N PHE A 44 -3.54 -5.84 -5.92
CA PHE A 44 -3.48 -6.43 -7.24
C PHE A 44 -4.88 -6.88 -7.62
N THR A 45 -5.34 -6.46 -8.78
CA THR A 45 -6.63 -6.88 -9.35
C THR A 45 -6.39 -7.45 -10.75
N GLY A 46 -6.90 -8.64 -10.99
CA GLY A 46 -6.80 -9.41 -12.23
C GLY A 46 -7.99 -10.36 -12.31
N GLU A 47 -7.75 -11.65 -12.56
CA GLU A 47 -8.79 -12.69 -12.42
C GLU A 47 -9.24 -12.82 -10.95
N GLU A 48 -8.33 -12.63 -10.02
CA GLU A 48 -8.59 -12.54 -8.58
C GLU A 48 -8.01 -11.24 -8.02
N THR A 49 -8.63 -10.73 -6.96
CA THR A 49 -8.08 -9.61 -6.21
C THR A 49 -7.24 -10.13 -5.05
N ILE A 50 -6.01 -9.64 -4.95
CA ILE A 50 -5.08 -9.97 -3.86
C ILE A 50 -4.65 -8.67 -3.17
N ILE A 51 -4.91 -8.60 -1.86
CA ILE A 51 -4.40 -7.53 -1.00
C ILE A 51 -3.23 -8.10 -0.20
N THR A 52 -2.06 -7.46 -0.29
CA THR A 52 -0.84 -7.90 0.40
C THR A 52 -0.33 -6.80 1.32
N ILE A 53 -0.13 -7.13 2.60
CA ILE A 53 0.57 -6.30 3.57
C ILE A 53 2.05 -6.68 3.56
N TYR A 54 2.91 -5.68 3.52
CA TYR A 54 4.34 -5.81 3.79
C TYR A 54 4.61 -5.22 5.17
N ALA A 55 5.27 -5.99 6.04
CA ALA A 55 5.58 -5.54 7.38
C ALA A 55 7.04 -5.83 7.75
N ARG A 56 7.70 -4.90 8.42
CA ARG A 56 9.05 -5.11 8.95
C ARG A 56 8.98 -5.88 10.28
N ASP A 57 9.92 -6.79 10.50
CA ASP A 57 10.07 -7.47 11.80
C ASP A 57 10.88 -6.55 12.74
N LYS A 58 10.24 -6.08 13.82
CA LYS A 58 10.84 -5.15 14.80
C LYS A 58 12.03 -5.77 15.54
N SER A 59 12.12 -7.10 15.61
CA SER A 59 13.19 -7.81 16.30
C SER A 59 14.46 -7.95 15.46
N ARG A 60 14.36 -7.83 14.13
CA ARG A 60 15.52 -7.87 13.25
C ARG A 60 16.24 -6.53 13.32
N LYS A 61 17.45 -6.53 13.88
CA LYS A 61 18.41 -5.45 13.63
C LYS A 61 18.58 -5.34 12.11
N THR A 62 18.33 -4.15 11.57
CA THR A 62 18.62 -3.80 10.17
C THR A 62 20.08 -4.13 9.89
N THR A 63 20.28 -5.31 9.30
CA THR A 63 21.58 -5.84 8.87
C THR A 63 21.74 -5.72 7.36
N SER A 64 20.72 -5.18 6.68
CA SER A 64 20.72 -4.95 5.25
C SER A 64 21.29 -3.57 4.94
N ASP A 65 22.05 -3.48 3.85
CA ASP A 65 22.43 -2.24 3.17
C ASP A 65 21.36 -1.15 3.36
N GLU A 66 21.77 0.07 3.69
CA GLU A 66 20.89 1.21 4.04
C GLU A 66 19.78 1.50 3.01
N HIS A 67 19.88 0.90 1.82
CA HIS A 67 18.93 1.03 0.71
C HIS A 67 17.79 0.01 0.68
N HIS A 68 17.81 -1.06 1.50
CA HIS A 68 16.79 -2.11 1.43
C HIS A 68 16.15 -2.42 2.80
N LEU A 69 14.83 -2.30 2.88
CA LEU A 69 14.03 -2.72 4.03
C LEU A 69 13.55 -4.16 3.88
N ALA A 70 14.03 -5.07 4.74
CA ALA A 70 13.54 -6.44 4.78
C ALA A 70 12.11 -6.51 5.32
N VAL A 71 11.20 -7.14 4.57
CA VAL A 71 9.76 -7.22 4.90
C VAL A 71 9.21 -8.64 4.82
N HIS A 72 8.24 -8.94 5.67
CA HIS A 72 7.38 -10.12 5.62
C HIS A 72 6.09 -9.80 4.86
N LYS A 73 5.57 -10.78 4.12
CA LYS A 73 4.34 -10.65 3.33
C LYS A 73 3.19 -11.36 4.02
N PHE A 74 2.06 -10.67 4.18
CA PHE A 74 0.81 -11.22 4.68
C PHE A 74 -0.28 -10.98 3.63
N LYS A 75 -1.07 -12.01 3.31
CA LYS A 75 -2.20 -11.88 2.38
C LYS A 75 -3.48 -11.65 3.17
N ILE A 76 -4.28 -10.68 2.75
CA ILE A 76 -5.61 -10.47 3.32
C ILE A 76 -6.62 -11.27 2.51
N LEU A 77 -7.46 -12.03 3.21
CA LEU A 77 -8.53 -12.84 2.64
C LEU A 77 -9.88 -12.09 2.69
N GLN A 78 -9.88 -10.82 2.29
CA GLN A 78 -11.09 -10.00 2.25
C GLN A 78 -11.28 -9.40 0.86
N SER A 79 -12.53 -9.09 0.52
CA SER A 79 -12.87 -8.43 -0.74
C SER A 79 -12.41 -6.96 -0.77
N MET A 80 -12.28 -6.39 -1.96
CA MET A 80 -12.01 -4.95 -2.10
C MET A 80 -13.10 -4.10 -1.45
N GLU A 81 -14.36 -4.52 -1.57
CA GLU A 81 -15.49 -3.79 -1.00
C GLU A 81 -15.35 -3.71 0.53
N GLU A 82 -15.02 -4.82 1.18
CA GLU A 82 -14.76 -4.85 2.63
C GLU A 82 -13.55 -3.99 3.00
N PHE A 83 -12.48 -4.03 2.21
CA PHE A 83 -11.33 -3.16 2.44
C PHE A 83 -11.71 -1.67 2.39
N PHE A 84 -12.46 -1.25 1.37
CA PHE A 84 -12.89 0.15 1.23
C PHE A 84 -13.84 0.60 2.33
N LYS A 85 -14.57 -0.32 2.98
CA LYS A 85 -15.37 0.00 4.17
C LYS A 85 -14.50 0.44 5.35
N GLU A 86 -13.21 0.14 5.40
CA GLU A 86 -12.30 0.58 6.47
C GLU A 86 -11.70 1.97 6.20
N ILE A 87 -11.88 2.51 4.99
CA ILE A 87 -11.30 3.77 4.54
C ILE A 87 -12.29 4.91 4.78
N ARG A 88 -11.82 5.97 5.44
CA ARG A 88 -12.55 7.24 5.60
C ARG A 88 -12.36 8.14 4.39
N GLN A 89 -11.13 8.26 3.91
CA GLN A 89 -10.78 9.12 2.80
C GLN A 89 -9.67 8.47 1.96
N MET A 90 -9.79 8.58 0.64
CA MET A 90 -8.76 8.20 -0.31
C MET A 90 -8.56 9.34 -1.30
N ASN A 91 -7.30 9.69 -1.55
CA ASN A 91 -6.92 10.64 -2.60
C ASN A 91 -5.80 10.02 -3.42
N PHE A 92 -5.86 10.13 -4.74
CA PHE A 92 -4.83 9.56 -5.60
C PHE A 92 -4.63 10.36 -6.86
N THR A 93 -3.40 10.29 -7.37
CA THR A 93 -3.02 10.87 -8.65
C THR A 93 -2.18 9.84 -9.37
N ILE A 94 -2.51 9.57 -10.63
CA ILE A 94 -1.80 8.63 -11.50
C ILE A 94 -1.40 9.35 -12.79
N SER A 95 -0.23 9.01 -13.32
CA SER A 95 0.30 9.52 -14.58
C SER A 95 0.75 8.37 -15.47
N ASN A 96 0.92 8.64 -16.76
CA ASN A 96 1.48 7.69 -17.72
C ASN A 96 3.00 7.48 -17.57
N SER A 97 3.60 8.01 -16.50
CA SER A 97 5.04 7.92 -16.20
C SER A 97 5.96 8.55 -17.25
N GLN A 98 5.41 9.23 -18.27
CA GLN A 98 6.21 9.94 -19.27
C GLN A 98 6.73 11.28 -18.73
N PHE A 99 6.10 11.80 -17.68
CA PHE A 99 6.42 13.05 -17.01
C PHE A 99 6.35 12.83 -15.50
N ASP A 100 7.24 13.49 -14.76
CA ASP A 100 7.14 13.50 -13.30
C ASP A 100 5.89 14.31 -12.90
N MET A 101 5.07 13.75 -12.02
CA MET A 101 3.86 14.42 -11.53
C MET A 101 4.18 15.67 -10.72
N TRP A 102 5.34 15.70 -10.05
CA TRP A 102 5.77 16.85 -9.26
C TRP A 102 6.17 18.06 -10.14
N ASP A 103 6.42 17.82 -11.42
CA ASP A 103 6.77 18.85 -12.41
C ASP A 103 5.57 19.34 -13.23
N MET A 104 4.36 18.83 -12.97
CA MET A 104 3.16 19.21 -13.72
C MET A 104 2.59 20.55 -13.23
N GLU A 105 2.41 21.50 -14.15
CA GLU A 105 1.73 22.77 -13.91
C GLU A 105 0.27 22.71 -14.41
N VAL A 106 -0.68 23.13 -13.58
CA VAL A 106 -2.11 23.25 -13.96
C VAL A 106 -2.37 24.65 -14.49
N THR A 107 -2.69 24.77 -15.78
CA THR A 107 -2.79 26.07 -16.47
C THR A 107 -4.21 26.63 -16.54
N ASN A 108 -5.24 25.87 -16.13
CA ASN A 108 -6.63 26.31 -16.09
C ASN A 108 -7.12 26.48 -14.64
N LYS A 109 -7.65 27.67 -14.32
CA LYS A 109 -8.33 27.99 -13.06
C LYS A 109 -9.78 28.35 -13.34
#